data_AF-A0AA35RFS1-F1
#
_entry.id   AF-A0AA35RFS1-F1
#
_cell.length_a   1.000
_cell.length_b   1.000
_cell.length_c   1.000
_cell.angle_alpha   90.00
_cell.angle_beta   90.00
_cell.angle_gamma   90.00
#
_symmetry.space_group_name_H-M   'P 1'
#
loop_
_entity.id
_entity.type
_entity.pdbx_description
1 polymer ?
#
loop_
_entity_poly.entity_id
_entity_poly.type
_entity_poly.pdbx_seq_one_letter_code
_entity_poly.pdbx_strand_id
1 'polypeptide(L)'
;MYPTDDDIKEYLNKRLESLEETIVQQQCVNDIKSYLNVSLESLEDTIIRQQTNKDFVDPAHNCSHIRHCDPGATSGYYWLQSSPDYAVRVFCDMERVCGCDEGGGEWMRVADINMTRPNENCPAGFRKVTASGKTMCGGQSSRCISTTFGSHGLQYSRVCGKIIGYQFATTDAFGITGRSIDTIFVDGIVLSHGSPRNHIWTFAAGHGQYKTNRNGCPCNGASYSGTIPPYVGNDYFCDSGHHDTGNPQTYFTSDPLWDGAGCVSGSCCTFNSPPWFCKNLSTPTTDDIELRLCLNSDVTNEDTPFEIVELYVQ
;
A
#
# COMPACT_ATOMS: atom_id res chain seq x y z
N MET A 1 14.50 29.10 -36.54
CA MET A 1 14.69 27.73 -36.06
C MET A 1 13.29 27.15 -35.90
N TYR A 2 12.94 26.09 -36.62
CA TYR A 2 11.61 25.48 -36.48
C TYR A 2 11.57 24.65 -35.19
N PRO A 3 10.45 24.65 -34.45
CA PRO A 3 10.31 23.80 -33.28
C PRO A 3 10.50 22.33 -33.68
N THR A 4 11.25 21.62 -32.86
CA THR A 4 11.47 20.18 -33.01
C THR A 4 10.21 19.41 -32.65
N ASP A 5 10.12 18.14 -33.06
CA ASP A 5 8.99 17.29 -32.67
C ASP A 5 8.84 17.16 -31.15
N ASP A 6 9.94 17.27 -30.40
CA ASP A 6 9.92 17.24 -28.94
C ASP A 6 9.36 18.55 -28.35
N ASP A 7 9.68 19.70 -28.93
CA ASP A 7 9.07 20.99 -28.54
C ASP A 7 7.55 20.99 -28.78
N ILE A 8 7.10 20.34 -29.88
CA ILE A 8 5.68 20.20 -30.22
C ILE A 8 4.97 19.27 -29.23
N LYS A 9 5.59 18.14 -28.86
CA LYS A 9 5.04 17.22 -27.85
C LYS A 9 4.92 17.88 -26.49
N GLU A 10 5.95 18.59 -26.04
CA GLU A 10 5.92 19.29 -24.76
C GLU A 10 4.81 20.34 -24.71
N TYR A 11 4.65 21.12 -25.79
CA TYR A 11 3.58 22.10 -25.91
C TYR A 11 2.19 21.46 -25.89
N LEU A 12 1.99 20.33 -26.59
CA LEU A 12 0.72 19.61 -26.60
C LEU A 12 0.39 19.02 -25.24
N ASN A 13 1.37 18.47 -24.52
CA ASN A 13 1.17 17.95 -23.16
C ASN A 13 0.75 19.05 -22.20
N LYS A 14 1.45 20.20 -22.19
CA LYS A 14 1.07 21.36 -21.36
C LYS A 14 -0.34 21.85 -21.66
N ARG A 15 -0.75 21.80 -22.93
CA ARG A 15 -2.10 22.22 -23.35
C ARG A 15 -3.16 21.18 -22.98
N LEU A 16 -2.82 19.90 -22.99
CA LEU A 16 -3.66 18.80 -22.51
C LEU A 16 -3.91 18.93 -21.01
N GLU A 17 -2.84 19.12 -20.22
CA GLU A 17 -2.91 19.36 -18.77
C GLU A 17 -3.83 20.56 -18.44
N SER A 18 -3.65 21.69 -19.15
CA SER A 18 -4.50 22.87 -18.97
C SER A 18 -5.98 22.64 -19.35
N LEU A 19 -6.25 21.81 -20.36
CA LEU A 19 -7.61 21.43 -20.74
C LEU A 19 -8.24 20.49 -19.72
N GLU A 20 -7.48 19.52 -19.20
CA GLU A 20 -7.90 18.62 -18.13
C GLU A 20 -8.27 19.43 -16.87
N GLU A 21 -7.43 20.39 -16.46
CA GLU A 21 -7.74 21.31 -15.36
C GLU A 21 -9.05 22.09 -15.59
N THR A 22 -9.25 22.63 -16.80
CA THR A 22 -10.46 23.39 -17.13
C THR A 22 -11.73 22.53 -17.06
N ILE A 23 -11.64 21.26 -17.49
CA ILE A 23 -12.75 20.31 -17.44
C ILE A 23 -13.12 19.98 -16.00
N VAL A 24 -12.12 19.71 -15.14
CA VAL A 24 -12.37 19.44 -13.71
C VAL A 24 -12.95 20.66 -13.01
N GLN A 25 -12.46 21.88 -13.28
CA GLN A 25 -13.07 23.10 -12.75
C GLN A 25 -14.53 23.28 -13.19
N GLN A 26 -14.84 22.99 -14.45
CA GLN A 26 -16.22 23.06 -14.94
C GLN A 26 -17.12 22.02 -14.27
N GLN A 27 -16.59 20.83 -13.98
CA GLN A 27 -17.28 19.80 -13.20
C GLN A 27 -17.53 20.29 -11.76
N CYS A 28 -16.52 20.79 -11.05
CA CYS A 28 -16.69 21.39 -9.71
C CYS A 28 -17.78 22.48 -9.72
N VAL A 29 -17.79 23.35 -10.74
CA VAL A 29 -18.82 24.40 -10.88
C VAL A 29 -20.20 23.81 -11.14
N ASN A 30 -20.32 22.75 -11.92
CA ASN A 30 -21.59 22.08 -12.18
C ASN A 30 -22.13 21.38 -10.94
N ASP A 31 -21.25 20.74 -10.17
CA ASP A 31 -21.58 20.11 -8.89
C ASP A 31 -22.05 21.21 -7.93
N ILE A 32 -21.28 22.30 -7.75
CA ILE A 32 -21.67 23.51 -6.98
C ILE A 32 -23.05 24.04 -7.41
N LYS A 33 -23.34 24.11 -8.71
CA LYS A 33 -24.64 24.58 -9.23
C LYS A 33 -25.78 23.61 -8.96
N SER A 34 -25.54 22.31 -9.08
CA SER A 34 -26.46 21.23 -8.68
C SER A 34 -26.87 21.43 -7.20
N TYR A 35 -25.90 21.66 -6.32
CA TYR A 35 -26.15 21.93 -4.90
C TYR A 35 -26.97 23.20 -4.64
N LEU A 36 -26.66 24.31 -5.34
CA LEU A 36 -27.39 25.57 -5.20
C LEU A 36 -28.86 25.42 -5.60
N ASN A 37 -29.15 24.62 -6.62
CA ASN A 37 -30.52 24.33 -7.04
C ASN A 37 -31.29 23.48 -6.01
N VAL A 38 -30.63 22.59 -5.27
CA VAL A 38 -31.24 21.82 -4.17
C VAL A 38 -31.45 22.68 -2.91
N SER A 39 -30.69 23.76 -2.74
CA SER A 39 -30.66 24.59 -1.52
C SER A 39 -31.63 25.78 -1.51
N LEU A 40 -32.46 25.94 -2.54
CA LEU A 40 -33.35 27.10 -2.70
C LEU A 40 -34.69 27.02 -1.93
N GLU A 41 -34.96 25.98 -1.14
CA GLU A 41 -36.23 25.83 -0.42
C GLU A 41 -36.26 26.19 1.08
N SER A 42 -35.15 26.47 1.79
CA SER A 42 -35.24 26.98 3.19
C SER A 42 -33.86 27.31 3.78
N LEU A 43 -33.51 28.60 3.83
CA LEU A 43 -32.24 29.12 4.34
C LEU A 43 -32.38 29.65 5.77
N GLU A 44 -31.66 29.01 6.69
CA GLU A 44 -30.59 29.61 7.54
C GLU A 44 -30.19 28.64 8.68
N ASP A 45 -31.09 27.75 9.13
CA ASP A 45 -30.78 26.68 10.11
C ASP A 45 -30.30 25.35 9.50
N THR A 46 -30.39 25.19 8.18
CA THR A 46 -30.12 23.93 7.47
C THR A 46 -28.63 23.71 7.16
N ILE A 47 -27.78 24.74 7.26
CA ILE A 47 -26.40 24.74 6.71
C ILE A 47 -25.46 23.74 7.42
N ILE A 48 -25.60 23.55 8.73
CA ILE A 48 -24.79 22.58 9.50
C ILE A 48 -25.28 21.15 9.30
N ARG A 49 -26.60 20.93 9.17
CA ARG A 49 -27.17 19.60 8.86
C ARG A 49 -26.96 19.22 7.39
N GLN A 50 -26.87 20.20 6.50
CA GLN A 50 -26.58 19.99 5.09
C GLN A 50 -25.14 19.59 4.85
N GLN A 51 -24.12 20.07 5.57
CA GLN A 51 -22.74 19.60 5.35
C GLN A 51 -22.55 18.10 5.55
N THR A 52 -23.30 17.46 6.45
CA THR A 52 -23.31 15.99 6.59
C THR A 52 -24.19 15.25 5.58
N ASN A 53 -25.19 15.93 4.98
CA ASN A 53 -26.00 15.43 3.87
C ASN A 53 -25.41 15.77 2.49
N LYS A 54 -24.48 16.73 2.42
CA LYS A 54 -23.82 17.33 1.25
C LYS A 54 -23.00 16.29 0.51
N ASP A 55 -22.18 15.56 1.26
CA ASP A 55 -21.34 14.52 0.72
C ASP A 55 -22.15 13.28 0.28
N PHE A 56 -23.38 13.08 0.80
CA PHE A 56 -24.19 11.91 0.48
C PHE A 56 -25.05 12.07 -0.79
N VAL A 57 -25.42 13.31 -1.16
CA VAL A 57 -26.35 13.57 -2.28
C VAL A 57 -25.63 13.72 -3.63
N ASP A 58 -24.35 14.11 -3.63
CA ASP A 58 -23.52 14.23 -4.83
C ASP A 58 -22.02 13.98 -4.49
N PRO A 59 -21.67 12.75 -4.09
CA PRO A 59 -20.34 12.42 -3.59
C PRO A 59 -19.25 12.63 -4.66
N ALA A 60 -18.05 13.02 -4.22
CA ALA A 60 -16.93 13.20 -5.12
C ALA A 60 -16.49 11.87 -5.78
N HIS A 61 -15.82 11.91 -6.93
CA HIS A 61 -15.38 10.68 -7.59
C HIS A 61 -14.16 10.03 -6.92
N ASN A 62 -13.23 10.83 -6.40
CA ASN A 62 -12.03 10.36 -5.70
C ASN A 62 -11.50 11.46 -4.78
N CYS A 63 -10.47 11.14 -3.98
CA CYS A 63 -9.85 12.09 -3.07
C CYS A 63 -9.18 13.28 -3.79
N SER A 64 -8.71 13.07 -5.02
CA SER A 64 -8.13 14.13 -5.86
C SER A 64 -9.18 15.16 -6.28
N HIS A 65 -10.37 14.71 -6.66
CA HIS A 65 -11.50 15.57 -6.99
C HIS A 65 -11.86 16.50 -5.83
N ILE A 66 -11.85 15.99 -4.59
CA ILE A 66 -12.12 16.79 -3.40
C ILE A 66 -11.08 17.90 -3.24
N ARG A 67 -9.79 17.56 -3.32
CA ARG A 67 -8.70 18.53 -3.17
C ARG A 67 -8.69 19.57 -4.30
N HIS A 68 -9.07 19.16 -5.51
CA HIS A 68 -9.18 20.08 -6.64
C HIS A 68 -10.34 21.07 -6.47
N CYS A 69 -11.52 20.61 -6.06
CA CYS A 69 -12.66 21.51 -5.84
C CYS A 69 -12.54 22.34 -4.55
N ASP A 70 -11.82 21.84 -3.54
CA ASP A 70 -11.50 22.54 -2.31
C ASP A 70 -10.00 22.38 -1.97
N PRO A 71 -9.14 23.30 -2.44
CA PRO A 71 -7.72 23.29 -2.10
C PRO A 71 -7.42 23.40 -0.59
N GLY A 72 -8.40 23.82 0.22
CA GLY A 72 -8.32 23.87 1.67
C GLY A 72 -8.72 22.57 2.37
N ALA A 73 -9.14 21.53 1.63
CA ALA A 73 -9.56 20.26 2.19
C ALA A 73 -8.46 19.59 3.01
N THR A 74 -8.78 19.21 4.25
CA THR A 74 -7.87 18.51 5.18
C THR A 74 -8.08 17.00 5.15
N SER A 75 -7.12 16.21 5.62
CA SER A 75 -7.30 14.76 5.75
C SER A 75 -8.50 14.40 6.64
N GLY A 76 -9.30 13.43 6.22
CA GLY A 76 -10.57 13.13 6.89
C GLY A 76 -11.42 12.11 6.16
N TYR A 77 -12.62 11.87 6.71
CA TYR A 77 -13.59 10.99 6.07
C TYR A 77 -14.51 11.77 5.14
N TYR A 78 -14.59 11.31 3.89
CA TYR A 78 -15.42 11.87 2.82
C TYR A 78 -16.27 10.78 2.19
N TRP A 79 -17.32 11.17 1.47
CA TRP A 79 -18.11 10.24 0.67
C TRP A 79 -17.67 10.31 -0.79
N LEU A 80 -17.45 9.13 -1.38
CA LEU A 80 -17.08 8.98 -2.77
C LEU A 80 -18.11 8.16 -3.55
N GLN A 81 -18.35 8.54 -4.81
CA GLN A 81 -19.26 7.83 -5.71
C GLN A 81 -18.59 6.53 -6.17
N SER A 82 -19.08 5.38 -5.69
CA SER A 82 -18.59 4.05 -6.09
C SER A 82 -19.33 3.50 -7.32
N SER A 83 -20.61 3.83 -7.46
CA SER A 83 -21.45 3.51 -8.63
C SER A 83 -22.52 4.58 -8.78
N PRO A 84 -23.26 4.72 -9.89
CA PRO A 84 -24.22 5.82 -10.10
C PRO A 84 -25.21 6.07 -8.95
N ASP A 85 -25.62 5.01 -8.24
CA ASP A 85 -26.62 5.09 -7.16
C ASP A 85 -26.03 4.79 -5.76
N TYR A 86 -24.70 4.68 -5.64
CA TYR A 86 -24.06 4.25 -4.39
C TYR A 86 -22.81 5.04 -4.03
N ALA A 87 -22.80 5.55 -2.80
CA ALA A 87 -21.70 6.29 -2.20
C ALA A 87 -21.05 5.46 -1.07
N VAL A 88 -19.73 5.60 -0.93
CA VAL A 88 -18.96 4.96 0.14
C VAL A 88 -18.20 5.99 0.95
N ARG A 89 -18.19 5.81 2.28
CA ARG A 89 -17.47 6.70 3.18
C ARG A 89 -16.06 6.18 3.40
N VAL A 90 -15.06 6.90 2.90
CA VAL A 90 -13.65 6.51 2.96
C VAL A 90 -12.81 7.60 3.61
N PHE A 91 -11.60 7.26 4.04
CA PHE A 91 -10.65 8.26 4.53
C PHE A 91 -9.75 8.72 3.38
N CYS A 92 -9.79 10.02 3.09
CA CYS A 92 -8.86 10.67 2.17
C CYS A 92 -7.75 11.34 2.98
N ASP A 93 -6.51 10.98 2.66
CA ASP A 93 -5.34 11.67 3.15
C ASP A 93 -4.91 12.75 2.15
N MET A 94 -5.15 14.00 2.50
CA MET A 94 -4.88 15.18 1.68
C MET A 94 -3.44 15.69 1.82
N GLU A 95 -2.62 15.04 2.64
CA GLU A 95 -1.25 15.47 2.96
C GLU A 95 -0.20 14.39 2.65
N ARG A 96 -0.61 13.13 2.50
CA ARG A 96 0.27 11.99 2.24
C ARG A 96 1.15 12.24 1.01
N VAL A 97 2.46 12.18 1.19
CA VAL A 97 3.41 12.13 0.07
C VAL A 97 3.96 10.72 -0.02
N CYS A 98 3.67 10.06 -1.15
CA CYS A 98 4.27 8.79 -1.52
C CYS A 98 5.27 9.06 -2.66
N GLY A 99 6.45 8.41 -2.66
CA GLY A 99 7.59 8.79 -3.51
C GLY A 99 7.40 8.71 -5.04
N CYS A 100 6.21 8.33 -5.51
CA CYS A 100 5.77 8.38 -6.91
C CYS A 100 4.97 9.63 -7.27
N ASP A 101 4.66 10.50 -6.30
CA ASP A 101 3.90 11.73 -6.50
C ASP A 101 4.81 12.95 -6.32
N GLU A 102 5.00 13.72 -7.39
CA GLU A 102 5.69 15.01 -7.32
C GLU A 102 4.80 16.13 -6.70
N GLY A 103 3.52 15.86 -6.45
CA GLY A 103 2.51 16.84 -5.97
C GLY A 103 1.97 16.63 -4.55
N GLY A 104 2.03 15.41 -4.00
CA GLY A 104 1.52 15.08 -2.66
C GLY A 104 -0.01 15.21 -2.45
N GLY A 105 -0.54 14.46 -1.48
CA GLY A 105 -1.96 14.44 -1.10
C GLY A 105 -2.84 13.60 -2.02
N GLU A 106 -4.11 13.44 -1.62
CA GLU A 106 -5.21 12.83 -2.42
C GLU A 106 -5.28 11.30 -2.42
N TRP A 107 -4.79 10.69 -1.34
CA TRP A 107 -4.73 9.24 -1.21
C TRP A 107 -5.95 8.68 -0.49
N MET A 108 -6.64 7.70 -1.08
CA MET A 108 -7.68 6.94 -0.39
C MET A 108 -7.04 5.85 0.47
N ARG A 109 -7.31 5.83 1.77
CA ARG A 109 -6.84 4.78 2.66
C ARG A 109 -7.67 3.50 2.51
N VAL A 110 -7.01 2.39 2.23
CA VAL A 110 -7.65 1.05 2.11
C VAL A 110 -7.30 0.12 3.28
N ALA A 111 -6.16 0.35 3.96
CA ALA A 111 -5.83 -0.37 5.18
C ALA A 111 -5.15 0.53 6.22
N ASP A 112 -5.50 0.34 7.48
CA ASP A 112 -4.88 0.98 8.66
C ASP A 112 -4.91 0.01 9.84
N ILE A 113 -3.96 -0.92 9.85
CA ILE A 113 -3.75 -1.85 10.96
C ILE A 113 -2.57 -1.33 11.76
N ASN A 114 -2.77 -1.16 13.06
CA ASN A 114 -1.70 -0.78 13.97
C ASN A 114 -1.88 -1.48 15.31
N MET A 115 -1.18 -2.59 15.48
CA MET A 115 -1.29 -3.46 16.66
C MET A 115 -0.72 -2.83 17.94
N THR A 116 -0.11 -1.63 17.86
CA THR A 116 0.28 -0.82 19.03
C THR A 116 -0.93 -0.11 19.66
N ARG A 117 -2.03 0.05 18.91
CA ARG A 117 -3.26 0.68 19.40
C ARG A 117 -4.01 -0.27 20.34
N PRO A 118 -4.64 0.26 21.40
CA PRO A 118 -5.42 -0.57 22.31
C PRO A 118 -6.61 -1.20 21.57
N ASN A 119 -6.88 -2.48 21.86
CA ASN A 119 -8.00 -3.26 21.30
C ASN A 119 -7.92 -3.56 19.79
N GLU A 120 -6.78 -3.33 19.15
CA GLU A 120 -6.57 -3.78 17.76
C GLU A 120 -6.59 -5.31 17.68
N ASN A 121 -7.22 -5.84 16.64
CA ASN A 121 -7.33 -7.27 16.37
C ASN A 121 -6.69 -7.60 15.02
N CYS A 122 -6.14 -8.80 14.93
CA CYS A 122 -5.62 -9.28 13.67
C CYS A 122 -6.74 -9.48 12.64
N PRO A 123 -6.49 -9.19 11.36
CA PRO A 123 -7.43 -9.51 10.28
C PRO A 123 -7.78 -11.00 10.28
N ALA A 124 -8.93 -11.32 9.66
CA ALA A 124 -9.37 -12.70 9.51
C ALA A 124 -8.27 -13.56 8.85
N GLY A 125 -8.06 -14.76 9.39
CA GLY A 125 -7.02 -15.68 8.93
C GLY A 125 -5.67 -15.53 9.65
N PHE A 126 -5.41 -14.42 10.33
CA PHE A 126 -4.16 -14.20 11.07
C PHE A 126 -4.31 -14.52 12.55
N ARG A 127 -3.23 -14.97 13.19
CA ARG A 127 -3.21 -15.20 14.65
C ARG A 127 -2.54 -14.03 15.36
N LYS A 128 -3.08 -13.70 16.54
CA LYS A 128 -2.42 -12.75 17.45
C LYS A 128 -1.18 -13.41 18.05
N VAL A 129 -0.05 -12.76 17.94
CA VAL A 129 1.25 -13.16 18.49
C VAL A 129 1.70 -12.08 19.45
N THR A 130 2.22 -12.47 20.61
CA THR A 130 2.80 -11.55 21.59
C THR A 130 4.20 -12.01 21.96
N ALA A 131 5.19 -11.15 21.77
CA ALA A 131 6.59 -11.42 22.10
C ALA A 131 7.29 -10.14 22.54
N SER A 132 8.09 -10.21 23.61
CA SER A 132 8.89 -9.08 24.10
C SER A 132 8.11 -7.77 24.29
N GLY A 133 6.84 -7.86 24.73
CA GLY A 133 5.96 -6.70 24.91
C GLY A 133 5.31 -6.15 23.64
N LYS A 134 5.60 -6.73 22.46
CA LYS A 134 4.94 -6.39 21.20
C LYS A 134 3.77 -7.32 20.92
N THR A 135 2.76 -6.79 20.25
CA THR A 135 1.62 -7.53 19.73
C THR A 135 1.59 -7.40 18.21
N MET A 136 1.41 -8.51 17.51
CA MET A 136 1.53 -8.58 16.06
C MET A 136 0.63 -9.69 15.49
N CYS A 137 0.53 -9.74 14.16
CA CYS A 137 -0.32 -10.67 13.43
C CYS A 137 0.53 -11.61 12.57
N GLY A 138 0.64 -12.86 13.01
CA GLY A 138 1.39 -13.91 12.32
C GLY A 138 0.50 -14.86 11.53
N GLY A 139 1.13 -15.78 10.79
CA GLY A 139 0.43 -16.83 10.04
C GLY A 139 -0.38 -17.80 10.91
N GLN A 140 -0.85 -18.90 10.35
CA GLN A 140 -1.52 -19.98 11.11
C GLN A 140 -1.01 -21.37 10.71
N SER A 141 -0.22 -21.46 9.63
CA SER A 141 0.23 -22.72 9.03
C SER A 141 1.27 -22.43 7.94
N SER A 142 1.96 -23.47 7.46
CA SER A 142 2.92 -23.43 6.34
C SER A 142 2.26 -23.25 4.97
N ARG A 143 1.58 -22.12 4.76
CA ARG A 143 0.94 -21.73 3.49
C ARG A 143 0.79 -20.23 3.42
N CYS A 144 0.47 -19.73 2.23
CA CYS A 144 -0.01 -18.36 2.10
C CYS A 144 -1.40 -18.21 2.73
N ILE A 145 -1.51 -17.30 3.69
CA ILE A 145 -2.77 -16.88 4.29
C ILE A 145 -3.04 -15.46 3.84
N SER A 146 -4.30 -15.16 3.49
CA SER A 146 -4.66 -13.88 2.91
C SER A 146 -5.79 -13.19 3.64
N THR A 147 -5.77 -11.86 3.57
CA THR A 147 -6.91 -10.97 3.81
C THR A 147 -7.01 -10.00 2.64
N THR A 148 -8.19 -9.43 2.42
CA THR A 148 -8.41 -8.41 1.39
C THR A 148 -8.84 -7.09 2.01
N PHE A 149 -8.48 -6.00 1.34
CA PHE A 149 -8.83 -4.64 1.70
C PHE A 149 -9.62 -4.03 0.55
N GLY A 150 -10.83 -3.57 0.87
CA GLY A 150 -11.80 -3.09 -0.11
C GLY A 150 -11.31 -1.84 -0.83
N SER A 151 -11.30 -1.86 -2.17
CA SER A 151 -11.27 -0.64 -2.99
C SER A 151 -12.65 0.05 -3.00
N HIS A 152 -13.68 -0.69 -2.57
CA HIS A 152 -15.08 -0.28 -2.64
C HIS A 152 -15.55 0.01 -4.08
N GLY A 153 -14.97 -0.66 -5.08
CA GLY A 153 -15.30 -0.44 -6.49
C GLY A 153 -14.80 0.89 -7.04
N LEU A 154 -14.06 1.67 -6.26
CA LEU A 154 -13.43 2.90 -6.71
C LEU A 154 -12.20 2.56 -7.55
N GLN A 155 -12.07 3.23 -8.68
CA GLN A 155 -10.94 3.01 -9.59
C GLN A 155 -9.67 3.66 -9.02
N TYR A 156 -8.55 2.95 -9.14
CA TYR A 156 -7.22 3.45 -8.80
C TYR A 156 -6.18 2.93 -9.79
N SER A 157 -5.05 3.60 -9.85
CA SER A 157 -3.91 3.25 -10.73
C SER A 157 -2.57 3.31 -10.00
N ARG A 158 -2.56 3.83 -8.77
CA ARG A 158 -1.37 3.92 -7.92
C ARG A 158 -1.66 3.29 -6.57
N VAL A 159 -0.64 2.65 -6.02
CA VAL A 159 -0.68 2.06 -4.68
C VAL A 159 0.55 2.51 -3.93
N CYS A 160 0.37 3.02 -2.72
CA CYS A 160 1.49 3.25 -1.83
C CYS A 160 1.19 2.76 -0.43
N GLY A 161 2.24 2.45 0.32
CA GLY A 161 2.04 1.87 1.63
C GLY A 161 3.32 1.57 2.37
N LYS A 162 3.14 1.16 3.62
CA LYS A 162 4.20 0.58 4.44
C LYS A 162 3.65 -0.61 5.21
N ILE A 163 4.51 -1.59 5.42
CA ILE A 163 4.25 -2.72 6.31
C ILE A 163 5.47 -2.87 7.20
N ILE A 164 5.25 -2.87 8.51
CA ILE A 164 6.31 -3.12 9.50
C ILE A 164 5.97 -4.42 10.20
N GLY A 165 6.95 -5.31 10.22
CA GLY A 165 6.83 -6.62 10.86
C GLY A 165 8.10 -7.05 11.55
N TYR A 166 8.15 -8.31 11.92
CA TYR A 166 9.27 -8.89 12.64
C TYR A 166 9.58 -10.28 12.10
N GLN A 167 10.82 -10.70 12.27
CA GLN A 167 11.25 -12.05 11.95
C GLN A 167 11.08 -12.96 13.16
N PHE A 168 10.56 -14.15 12.94
CA PHE A 168 10.71 -15.29 13.85
C PHE A 168 11.61 -16.33 13.21
N ALA A 169 12.67 -16.70 13.93
CA ALA A 169 13.56 -17.80 13.56
C ALA A 169 14.14 -17.70 12.14
N THR A 170 13.95 -18.71 11.27
CA THR A 170 14.75 -18.89 10.04
C THR A 170 13.94 -18.74 8.76
N THR A 171 13.62 -17.50 8.38
CA THR A 171 12.91 -17.19 7.11
C THR A 171 13.85 -17.21 5.91
N ASP A 172 13.39 -17.59 4.73
CA ASP A 172 14.26 -17.86 3.58
C ASP A 172 14.25 -16.81 2.45
N ALA A 173 13.63 -15.64 2.66
CA ALA A 173 13.41 -14.63 1.63
C ALA A 173 12.92 -15.26 0.32
N PHE A 174 13.66 -15.13 -0.80
CA PHE A 174 13.33 -15.75 -2.09
C PHE A 174 14.11 -17.06 -2.35
N GLY A 175 14.62 -17.71 -1.31
CA GLY A 175 15.30 -19.01 -1.35
C GLY A 175 14.41 -20.20 -1.65
N ILE A 176 13.12 -19.95 -1.87
CA ILE A 176 12.04 -20.93 -2.07
C ILE A 176 11.98 -21.35 -3.54
N THR A 177 11.44 -22.53 -3.82
CA THR A 177 11.32 -23.08 -5.19
C THR A 177 10.12 -22.54 -5.97
N GLY A 178 9.11 -21.96 -5.30
CA GLY A 178 7.94 -21.40 -5.96
C GLY A 178 8.32 -20.25 -6.90
N ARG A 179 7.63 -20.18 -8.03
CA ARG A 179 7.90 -19.20 -9.10
C ARG A 179 6.65 -18.53 -9.64
N SER A 180 5.45 -18.94 -9.21
CA SER A 180 4.19 -18.31 -9.59
C SER A 180 3.67 -17.45 -8.44
N ILE A 181 2.96 -16.38 -8.76
CA ILE A 181 2.32 -15.51 -7.77
C ILE A 181 1.35 -16.30 -6.89
N ASP A 182 0.74 -17.38 -7.39
CA ASP A 182 -0.17 -18.23 -6.62
C ASP A 182 0.54 -19.20 -5.67
N THR A 183 1.85 -19.41 -5.85
CA THR A 183 2.66 -20.34 -5.04
C THR A 183 3.37 -19.61 -3.89
N ILE A 184 3.93 -20.37 -2.95
CA ILE A 184 4.86 -19.82 -1.95
C ILE A 184 6.20 -19.60 -2.67
N PHE A 185 6.50 -18.35 -3.01
CA PHE A 185 7.77 -17.97 -3.66
C PHE A 185 8.65 -17.09 -2.77
N VAL A 186 8.11 -16.62 -1.64
CA VAL A 186 8.79 -15.78 -0.67
C VAL A 186 8.32 -16.10 0.75
N ASP A 187 9.22 -16.03 1.72
CA ASP A 187 8.90 -15.93 3.13
C ASP A 187 8.72 -14.45 3.49
N GLY A 188 7.48 -14.08 3.82
CA GLY A 188 7.13 -12.68 4.03
C GLY A 188 5.74 -12.34 3.52
N ILE A 189 5.55 -11.07 3.18
CA ILE A 189 4.24 -10.53 2.79
C ILE A 189 4.24 -10.17 1.30
N VAL A 190 3.16 -10.51 0.59
CA VAL A 190 2.94 -10.19 -0.81
C VAL A 190 1.64 -9.39 -0.93
N LEU A 191 1.71 -8.25 -1.60
CA LEU A 191 0.56 -7.47 -2.02
C LEU A 191 0.22 -7.79 -3.47
N SER A 192 -1.05 -8.08 -3.72
CA SER A 192 -1.58 -8.35 -5.07
C SER A 192 -2.98 -7.81 -5.24
N HIS A 193 -3.48 -7.74 -6.48
CA HIS A 193 -4.87 -7.45 -6.77
C HIS A 193 -5.40 -8.33 -7.91
N GLY A 194 -6.73 -8.43 -8.01
CA GLY A 194 -7.43 -9.08 -9.12
C GLY A 194 -7.42 -10.61 -9.10
N SER A 195 -8.19 -11.16 -10.04
CA SER A 195 -8.30 -12.61 -10.28
C SER A 195 -8.35 -12.86 -11.79
N PRO A 196 -7.23 -13.26 -12.44
CA PRO A 196 -5.97 -13.74 -11.85
C PRO A 196 -5.18 -12.65 -11.12
N ARG A 197 -4.35 -13.06 -10.16
CA ARG A 197 -3.55 -12.16 -9.33
C ARG A 197 -2.51 -11.41 -10.15
N ASN A 198 -2.40 -10.10 -9.87
CA ASN A 198 -1.35 -9.21 -10.34
C ASN A 198 -0.53 -8.73 -9.15
N HIS A 199 0.79 -8.66 -9.31
CA HIS A 199 1.73 -8.28 -8.25
C HIS A 199 1.74 -6.76 -8.05
N ILE A 200 1.80 -6.33 -6.78
CA ILE A 200 1.98 -4.91 -6.39
C ILE A 200 3.36 -4.72 -5.75
N TRP A 201 3.61 -5.40 -4.63
CA TRP A 201 4.85 -5.28 -3.86
C TRP A 201 5.12 -6.54 -3.04
N THR A 202 6.39 -6.85 -2.79
CA THR A 202 6.81 -7.95 -1.91
C THR A 202 7.64 -7.44 -0.74
N PHE A 203 7.35 -7.92 0.46
CA PHE A 203 8.08 -7.66 1.70
C PHE A 203 8.73 -8.98 2.14
N ALA A 204 9.97 -9.22 1.72
CA ALA A 204 10.69 -10.47 1.96
C ALA A 204 11.47 -10.43 3.28
N ALA A 205 11.45 -11.53 4.03
CA ALA A 205 12.23 -11.69 5.26
C ALA A 205 13.37 -12.69 5.04
N GLY A 206 14.61 -12.22 5.07
CA GLY A 206 15.79 -13.08 5.00
C GLY A 206 16.15 -13.68 6.36
N HIS A 207 16.88 -14.79 6.33
CA HIS A 207 17.26 -15.54 7.54
C HIS A 207 18.21 -14.74 8.42
N GLY A 208 19.15 -14.04 7.80
CA GLY A 208 20.14 -13.26 8.51
C GLY A 208 20.75 -12.21 7.61
N GLN A 209 21.10 -11.06 8.18
CA GLN A 209 21.64 -9.93 7.45
C GLN A 209 22.99 -10.25 6.80
N TYR A 210 23.80 -11.12 7.41
CA TYR A 210 25.08 -11.59 6.85
C TYR A 210 24.94 -12.85 5.98
N LYS A 211 23.73 -13.38 5.77
CA LYS A 211 23.54 -14.54 4.89
C LYS A 211 23.65 -14.08 3.44
N THR A 212 24.59 -14.68 2.72
CA THR A 212 24.86 -14.42 1.30
C THR A 212 24.41 -15.56 0.38
N ASN A 213 23.84 -16.64 0.92
CA ASN A 213 23.29 -17.74 0.13
C ASN A 213 21.79 -17.49 -0.19
N ARG A 214 21.11 -18.48 -0.76
CA ARG A 214 19.69 -18.35 -1.14
C ARG A 214 18.72 -17.94 -0.02
N ASN A 215 19.07 -18.15 1.26
CA ASN A 215 18.20 -17.85 2.39
C ASN A 215 18.34 -16.39 2.89
N GLY A 216 19.34 -15.66 2.38
CA GLY A 216 19.54 -14.25 2.67
C GLY A 216 18.77 -13.35 1.71
N CYS A 217 18.93 -12.04 1.88
CA CYS A 217 18.39 -11.08 0.93
C CYS A 217 19.23 -11.00 -0.36
N PRO A 218 18.62 -10.71 -1.52
CA PRO A 218 19.29 -10.81 -2.83
C PRO A 218 20.57 -9.99 -2.99
N CYS A 219 20.68 -8.87 -2.29
CA CYS A 219 21.81 -7.96 -2.40
C CYS A 219 22.84 -8.10 -1.27
N ASN A 220 22.67 -9.06 -0.35
CA ASN A 220 23.64 -9.32 0.73
C ASN A 220 24.99 -9.84 0.20
N GLY A 221 25.12 -10.21 -1.08
CA GLY A 221 26.42 -10.49 -1.70
C GLY A 221 26.36 -11.31 -2.99
N ALA A 222 27.51 -11.43 -3.66
CA ALA A 222 27.64 -12.09 -4.96
C ALA A 222 27.36 -13.60 -4.97
N SER A 223 27.29 -14.25 -3.80
CA SER A 223 27.02 -15.69 -3.67
C SER A 223 25.52 -16.03 -3.59
N TYR A 224 24.65 -15.02 -3.71
CA TYR A 224 23.21 -15.22 -3.63
C TYR A 224 22.72 -16.14 -4.75
N SER A 225 21.94 -17.15 -4.38
CA SER A 225 21.46 -18.20 -5.28
C SER A 225 19.94 -18.44 -5.21
N GLY A 226 19.20 -17.55 -4.54
CA GLY A 226 17.75 -17.53 -4.61
C GLY A 226 17.27 -16.96 -5.94
N THR A 227 15.97 -16.96 -6.19
CA THR A 227 15.42 -16.44 -7.45
C THR A 227 14.24 -15.53 -7.18
N ILE A 228 14.39 -14.27 -7.55
CA ILE A 228 13.30 -13.31 -7.58
C ILE A 228 12.47 -13.64 -8.83
N PRO A 229 11.16 -13.94 -8.71
CA PRO A 229 10.34 -14.16 -9.89
C PRO A 229 10.31 -12.92 -10.80
N PRO A 230 10.35 -13.07 -12.14
CA PRO A 230 10.45 -11.92 -13.05
C PRO A 230 9.33 -10.89 -12.90
N TYR A 231 8.12 -11.29 -12.50
CA TYR A 231 7.00 -10.37 -12.27
C TYR A 231 7.16 -9.52 -11.02
N VAL A 232 8.03 -9.89 -10.07
CA VAL A 232 8.36 -9.06 -8.91
C VAL A 232 9.35 -7.98 -9.31
N GLY A 233 10.30 -8.29 -10.19
CA GLY A 233 11.32 -7.35 -10.64
C GLY A 233 12.03 -6.66 -9.47
N ASN A 234 11.97 -5.33 -9.43
CA ASN A 234 12.49 -4.50 -8.35
C ASN A 234 11.39 -4.08 -7.36
N ASP A 235 10.16 -4.56 -7.45
CA ASP A 235 9.04 -4.12 -6.60
C ASP A 235 9.01 -4.91 -5.27
N TYR A 236 10.10 -4.81 -4.50
CA TYR A 236 10.22 -5.48 -3.21
C TYR A 236 11.09 -4.74 -2.21
N PHE A 237 10.84 -5.03 -0.93
CA PHE A 237 11.79 -4.84 0.16
C PHE A 237 12.30 -6.21 0.62
N CYS A 238 13.55 -6.27 1.08
CA CYS A 238 14.07 -7.46 1.73
C CYS A 238 14.92 -7.08 2.92
N ASP A 239 14.62 -7.68 4.07
CA ASP A 239 15.28 -7.35 5.32
C ASP A 239 15.42 -8.57 6.26
N SER A 240 16.21 -8.45 7.31
CA SER A 240 16.35 -9.48 8.34
C SER A 240 16.65 -8.84 9.70
N GLY A 241 15.83 -9.15 10.70
CA GLY A 241 16.02 -8.70 12.08
C GLY A 241 17.12 -9.47 12.82
N HIS A 242 17.70 -10.48 12.17
CA HIS A 242 18.76 -11.30 12.71
C HIS A 242 20.11 -10.90 12.09
N HIS A 243 20.99 -10.33 12.91
CA HIS A 243 22.31 -9.86 12.45
C HIS A 243 23.37 -10.96 12.49
N ASP A 244 23.00 -12.23 12.35
CA ASP A 244 23.93 -13.35 12.53
C ASP A 244 23.62 -14.49 11.56
N THR A 245 24.39 -15.59 11.65
CA THR A 245 24.21 -16.77 10.79
C THR A 245 23.69 -18.01 11.51
N GLY A 246 23.40 -17.92 12.82
CA GLY A 246 22.81 -18.99 13.62
C GLY A 246 21.35 -19.28 13.25
N ASN A 247 20.74 -20.25 13.93
CA ASN A 247 19.33 -20.63 13.74
C ASN A 247 18.53 -20.47 15.04
N PRO A 248 18.44 -19.26 15.62
CA PRO A 248 17.77 -19.09 16.91
C PRO A 248 16.25 -19.25 16.76
N GLN A 249 15.60 -19.74 17.81
CA GLN A 249 14.15 -19.94 17.86
C GLN A 249 13.52 -18.81 18.68
N THR A 250 13.62 -17.58 18.16
CA THR A 250 13.16 -16.36 18.85
C THR A 250 12.57 -15.35 17.88
N TYR A 251 11.78 -14.42 18.42
CA TYR A 251 11.36 -13.21 17.72
C TYR A 251 12.44 -12.13 17.82
N PHE A 252 12.78 -11.53 16.69
CA PHE A 252 13.72 -10.41 16.61
C PHE A 252 12.99 -9.08 16.70
N THR A 253 12.43 -8.78 17.87
CA THR A 253 11.58 -7.58 18.07
C THR A 253 12.34 -6.27 18.21
N SER A 254 13.67 -6.31 18.37
CA SER A 254 14.52 -5.12 18.49
C SER A 254 14.88 -4.49 17.15
N ASP A 255 14.69 -5.22 16.06
CA ASP A 255 15.02 -4.80 14.69
C ASP A 255 13.82 -5.11 13.79
N PRO A 256 12.88 -4.17 13.63
CA PRO A 256 11.72 -4.33 12.77
C PRO A 256 12.14 -4.56 11.32
N LEU A 257 11.42 -5.41 10.61
CA LEU A 257 11.64 -5.62 9.19
C LEU A 257 11.04 -4.48 8.38
N TRP A 258 11.75 -4.13 7.30
CA TRP A 258 11.28 -3.23 6.24
C TRP A 258 11.07 -1.78 6.72
N ASP A 259 11.75 -1.38 7.79
CA ASP A 259 11.71 -0.02 8.31
C ASP A 259 12.81 0.88 7.72
N GLY A 260 13.79 0.28 7.03
CA GLY A 260 14.94 0.98 6.44
C GLY A 260 16.04 1.32 7.45
N ALA A 261 15.99 0.76 8.66
CA ALA A 261 16.92 0.98 9.75
C ALA A 261 17.55 -0.34 10.23
N GLY A 262 18.55 -0.26 11.12
CA GLY A 262 19.27 -1.47 11.57
C GLY A 262 20.17 -2.10 10.48
N CYS A 263 20.39 -1.40 9.37
CA CYS A 263 21.07 -1.94 8.21
C CYS A 263 22.59 -2.11 8.40
N VAL A 264 23.10 -3.28 8.02
CA VAL A 264 24.53 -3.49 7.73
C VAL A 264 24.86 -2.92 6.34
N SER A 265 26.05 -2.35 6.19
CA SER A 265 26.54 -1.82 4.90
C SER A 265 26.46 -2.85 3.78
N GLY A 266 25.80 -2.49 2.67
CA GLY A 266 25.64 -3.36 1.50
C GLY A 266 24.49 -4.37 1.60
N SER A 267 23.62 -4.29 2.61
CA SER A 267 22.41 -5.12 2.74
C SER A 267 21.20 -4.53 1.98
N CYS A 268 20.13 -5.33 1.85
CA CYS A 268 18.88 -4.92 1.18
C CYS A 268 17.95 -4.07 2.03
N CYS A 269 18.32 -3.87 3.28
CA CYS A 269 17.55 -3.08 4.23
C CYS A 269 17.30 -1.64 3.73
N THR A 270 18.20 -1.05 2.93
CA THR A 270 17.96 0.27 2.31
C THR A 270 17.52 0.20 0.84
N PHE A 271 17.35 -1.00 0.27
CA PHE A 271 16.96 -1.16 -1.14
C PHE A 271 15.52 -0.67 -1.34
N ASN A 272 15.31 0.14 -2.37
CA ASN A 272 14.07 0.88 -2.63
C ASN A 272 13.61 1.84 -1.52
N SER A 273 14.51 2.25 -0.62
CA SER A 273 14.26 3.28 0.38
C SER A 273 12.99 3.01 1.24
N PRO A 274 12.93 1.90 2.01
CA PRO A 274 11.83 1.65 2.94
C PRO A 274 11.69 2.79 3.98
N PRO A 275 10.54 2.92 4.65
CA PRO A 275 9.46 1.93 4.78
C PRO A 275 8.33 2.05 3.75
N TRP A 276 8.31 3.14 2.97
CA TRP A 276 7.22 3.42 2.06
C TRP A 276 7.55 2.97 0.65
N PHE A 277 6.72 2.08 0.09
CA PHE A 277 6.74 1.83 -1.34
C PHE A 277 5.75 2.74 -2.05
N CYS A 278 5.99 2.98 -3.35
CA CYS A 278 4.92 3.37 -4.25
C CYS A 278 5.03 2.64 -5.58
N LYS A 279 3.88 2.23 -6.11
CA LYS A 279 3.74 1.47 -7.35
C LYS A 279 2.69 2.10 -8.26
N ASN A 280 3.09 2.43 -9.48
CA ASN A 280 2.17 2.68 -10.58
C ASN A 280 1.77 1.35 -11.22
N LEU A 281 0.47 1.10 -11.33
CA LEU A 281 -0.08 -0.07 -12.02
C LEU A 281 -0.10 0.20 -13.54
N SER A 282 0.10 -0.84 -14.34
CA SER A 282 0.06 -0.71 -15.81
C SER A 282 -1.32 -0.37 -16.35
N THR A 283 -2.37 -0.71 -15.61
CA THR A 283 -3.77 -0.52 -15.98
C THR A 283 -4.56 -0.15 -14.73
N PRO A 284 -5.39 0.91 -14.77
CA PRO A 284 -6.30 1.21 -13.68
C PRO A 284 -7.22 0.02 -13.36
N THR A 285 -7.55 -0.16 -12.10
CA THR A 285 -8.40 -1.26 -11.64
C THR A 285 -9.35 -0.81 -10.53
N THR A 286 -10.34 -1.64 -10.24
CA THR A 286 -11.24 -1.53 -9.08
C THR A 286 -11.07 -2.74 -8.15
N ASP A 287 -10.08 -3.59 -8.39
CA ASP A 287 -9.84 -4.79 -7.59
C ASP A 287 -9.49 -4.44 -6.14
N ASP A 288 -9.96 -5.25 -5.19
CA ASP A 288 -9.48 -5.18 -3.82
C ASP A 288 -7.99 -5.52 -3.74
N ILE A 289 -7.29 -4.92 -2.76
CA ILE A 289 -5.91 -5.27 -2.47
C ILE A 289 -5.88 -6.49 -1.56
N GLU A 290 -5.24 -7.56 -2.01
CA GLU A 290 -4.94 -8.74 -1.22
C GLU A 290 -3.58 -8.60 -0.54
N LEU A 291 -3.54 -8.83 0.78
CA LEU A 291 -2.33 -9.04 1.54
C LEU A 291 -2.20 -10.53 1.85
N ARG A 292 -1.07 -11.12 1.47
CA ARG A 292 -0.75 -12.52 1.74
C ARG A 292 0.50 -12.62 2.59
N LEU A 293 0.44 -13.34 3.71
CA LEU A 293 1.63 -13.79 4.42
C LEU A 293 1.92 -15.21 3.99
N CYS A 294 3.08 -15.43 3.38
CA CYS A 294 3.54 -16.71 2.84
C CYS A 294 4.75 -17.21 3.63
N LEU A 295 4.73 -18.50 3.96
CA LEU A 295 5.80 -19.23 4.65
C LEU A 295 5.93 -20.62 4.02
N ASN A 296 7.15 -21.12 3.79
CA ASN A 296 7.36 -22.48 3.28
C ASN A 296 7.47 -23.57 4.36
N SER A 297 7.54 -23.17 5.63
CA SER A 297 7.63 -24.04 6.78
C SER A 297 6.55 -23.69 7.82
N ASP A 298 6.45 -24.53 8.85
CA ASP A 298 5.50 -24.30 9.93
C ASP A 298 5.83 -23.02 10.72
N VAL A 299 4.81 -22.39 11.29
CA VAL A 299 4.94 -21.14 12.07
C VAL A 299 5.76 -21.29 13.35
N THR A 300 6.06 -22.53 13.75
CA THR A 300 7.00 -22.85 14.83
C THR A 300 8.46 -22.90 14.37
N ASN A 301 8.72 -22.87 13.06
CA ASN A 301 10.07 -22.82 12.46
C ASN A 301 10.41 -21.44 11.89
N GLU A 302 9.46 -20.77 11.25
CA GLU A 302 9.63 -19.44 10.67
C GLU A 302 8.30 -18.69 10.68
N ASP A 303 8.33 -17.38 10.92
CA ASP A 303 7.14 -16.53 10.84
C ASP A 303 7.58 -15.10 10.52
N THR A 304 6.68 -14.35 9.90
CA THR A 304 6.89 -12.96 9.50
C THR A 304 5.74 -12.07 9.95
N PRO A 305 5.40 -12.07 11.25
CA PRO A 305 4.25 -11.33 11.75
C PRO A 305 4.38 -9.82 11.53
N PHE A 306 3.28 -9.17 11.17
CA PHE A 306 3.22 -7.71 11.01
C PHE A 306 2.58 -7.02 12.21
N GLU A 307 3.05 -5.82 12.53
CA GLU A 307 2.51 -4.93 13.57
C GLU A 307 1.77 -3.73 12.96
N ILE A 308 2.28 -3.21 11.83
CA ILE A 308 1.71 -2.05 11.13
C ILE A 308 1.46 -2.41 9.67
N VAL A 309 0.27 -2.09 9.16
CA VAL A 309 -0.06 -2.08 7.73
C VAL A 309 -0.78 -0.78 7.44
N GLU A 310 -0.19 0.08 6.61
CA GLU A 310 -0.86 1.24 6.06
C GLU A 310 -0.82 1.16 4.54
N LEU A 311 -1.99 1.13 3.90
CA LEU A 311 -2.12 1.03 2.45
C LEU A 311 -3.07 2.11 1.93
N TYR A 312 -2.67 2.73 0.83
CA TYR A 312 -3.42 3.78 0.15
C TYR A 312 -3.44 3.54 -1.35
N VAL A 313 -4.50 4.02 -2.00
CA VAL A 313 -4.66 3.99 -3.46
C VAL A 313 -5.08 5.35 -4.00
N GLN A 314 -4.74 5.59 -5.27
CA GLN A 314 -5.05 6.83 -5.99
C GLN A 314 -5.27 6.56 -7.49
#